data_AF-A0A2V5XFL5-F1
#
_entry.id   AF-A0A2V5XFL5-F1
#
_cell.length_a   1.000
_cell.length_b   1.000
_cell.length_c   1.000
_cell.angle_alpha   90.00
_cell.angle_beta   90.00
_cell.angle_gamma   90.00
#
_symmetry.space_group_name_H-M   'P 1'
#
loop_
_entity.id
_entity.type
_entity.pdbx_description
1 polymer ?
#
loop_
_entity_poly.entity_id
_entity_poly.type
_entity_poly.pdbx_seq_one_letter_code
_entity_poly.pdbx_strand_id
1 'polypeptide(L)'
;DGVARMAPHFSLANASRFLNERLGDKGEVVYEGALHQGSSLVFYLNRKFLLLNRPTDDDSFVDSYPNRSVLNEDAVLEKWAAPDGVYLIIRQTRLGYWQKLLTERFHIYHQVTTCGPYIILSNQL
;
A
#
# COMPACT_ATOMS: atom_id res chain seq x y z
N ASP A 1 -18.83 17.84 25.07
CA ASP A 1 -18.52 16.44 24.75
C ASP A 1 -18.61 16.17 23.27
N GLY A 2 -17.48 15.87 22.63
CA GLY A 2 -17.38 15.63 21.20
C GLY A 2 -16.23 14.68 20.88
N VAL A 3 -16.14 13.58 21.62
CA VAL A 3 -15.24 12.48 21.26
C VAL A 3 -15.86 11.74 20.09
N ALA A 4 -15.52 12.18 18.88
CA ALA A 4 -15.61 11.34 17.71
C ALA A 4 -14.76 10.09 17.99
N ARG A 5 -15.43 9.00 18.37
CA ARG A 5 -14.84 7.66 18.35
C ARG A 5 -14.51 7.36 16.90
N MET A 6 -13.33 7.80 16.44
CA MET A 6 -12.78 7.38 15.16
C MET A 6 -12.80 5.85 15.17
N ALA A 7 -13.54 5.26 14.24
CA ALA A 7 -13.71 3.82 14.13
C ALA A 7 -12.32 3.15 14.18
N PRO A 8 -12.00 2.29 15.17
CA PRO A 8 -10.65 1.77 15.38
C PRO A 8 -10.12 0.86 14.26
N HIS A 9 -10.86 0.68 13.16
CA HIS A 9 -10.66 -0.43 12.23
C HIS A 9 -10.34 -0.02 10.78
N PHE A 10 -10.30 1.27 10.45
CA PHE A 10 -10.14 1.71 9.04
C PHE A 10 -8.86 2.49 8.73
N SER A 11 -8.15 3.02 9.72
CA SER A 11 -7.04 3.93 9.46
C SER A 11 -5.72 3.20 9.16
N LEU A 12 -5.08 3.59 8.05
CA LEU A 12 -3.71 3.18 7.69
C LEU A 12 -2.62 4.00 8.42
N ALA A 13 -2.96 4.75 9.47
CA ALA A 13 -2.00 5.50 10.27
C ALA A 13 -0.94 4.59 10.93
N ASN A 14 -1.37 3.42 11.43
CA ASN A 14 -0.45 2.43 12.01
C ASN A 14 0.49 1.84 10.96
N ALA A 15 -0.03 1.53 9.76
CA ALA A 15 0.77 1.10 8.62
C ALA A 15 1.79 2.19 8.23
N SER A 16 1.37 3.45 8.20
CA SER A 16 2.24 4.58 7.85
C SER A 16 3.41 4.72 8.83
N ARG A 17 3.13 4.68 10.14
CA ARG A 17 4.19 4.75 11.18
C ARG A 17 5.17 3.59 11.07
N PHE A 18 4.65 2.39 10.88
CA PHE A 18 5.47 1.19 10.70
C PHE A 18 6.41 1.31 9.48
N LEU A 19 5.88 1.83 8.37
CA LEU A 19 6.63 2.01 7.12
C LEU A 19 7.64 3.15 7.20
N ASN A 20 7.34 4.25 7.88
CA ASN A 20 8.25 5.40 8.02
C ASN A 20 9.60 5.01 8.65
N GLU A 21 9.63 3.97 9.49
CA GLU A 21 10.86 3.45 10.11
C GLU A 21 11.67 2.54 9.17
N ARG A 22 11.08 2.06 8.07
CA ARG A 22 11.61 0.95 7.24
C ARG A 22 11.85 1.30 5.78
N LEU A 23 11.20 2.34 5.26
CA LEU A 23 11.24 2.71 3.85
C LEU A 23 12.65 3.06 3.33
N GLY A 24 13.61 3.34 4.20
CA GLY A 24 14.94 3.79 3.78
C GLY A 24 14.88 4.97 2.79
N ASP A 25 15.94 5.17 2.02
CA ASP A 25 16.00 6.30 1.08
C ASP A 25 15.24 6.04 -0.22
N LYS A 26 15.18 4.79 -0.68
CA LYS A 26 14.59 4.42 -1.99
C LYS A 26 13.33 3.58 -1.92
N GLY A 27 12.86 3.23 -0.73
CA GLY A 27 11.69 2.39 -0.60
C GLY A 27 10.43 3.07 -1.14
N GLU A 28 9.61 2.28 -1.83
CA GLU A 28 8.35 2.69 -2.40
C GLU A 28 7.20 2.04 -1.65
N VAL A 29 6.10 2.78 -1.49
CA VAL A 29 4.84 2.26 -0.95
C VAL A 29 3.84 2.16 -2.08
N VAL A 30 3.23 1.00 -2.22
CA VAL A 30 2.13 0.74 -3.14
C VAL A 30 0.90 0.39 -2.32
N TYR A 31 -0.25 1.01 -2.61
CA TYR A 31 -1.51 0.74 -1.94
C TYR A 31 -2.56 0.23 -2.93
N GLU A 32 -3.12 -0.94 -2.66
CA GLU A 32 -4.26 -1.50 -3.39
C GLU A 32 -5.57 -1.03 -2.74
N GLY A 33 -6.23 -0.06 -3.36
CA GLY A 33 -7.51 0.46 -2.91
C GLY A 33 -7.83 1.86 -3.41
N ALA A 34 -9.03 2.32 -3.05
CA ALA A 34 -9.52 3.66 -3.37
C ALA A 34 -8.81 4.74 -2.52
N LEU A 35 -8.55 5.91 -3.09
CA LEU A 35 -7.75 6.95 -2.42
C LEU A 35 -8.40 7.43 -1.11
N HIS A 36 -9.74 7.51 -1.06
CA HIS A 36 -10.47 7.91 0.14
C HIS A 36 -10.27 6.93 1.31
N GLN A 37 -10.15 5.63 1.02
CA GLN A 37 -9.85 4.58 2.01
C GLN A 37 -8.37 4.62 2.43
N GLY A 38 -7.52 5.02 1.49
CA GLY A 38 -6.08 5.26 1.67
C GLY A 38 -5.73 6.60 2.32
N SER A 39 -6.70 7.46 2.63
CA SER A 39 -6.48 8.88 3.00
C SER A 39 -5.51 9.06 4.17
N SER A 40 -5.49 8.14 5.13
CA SER A 40 -4.53 8.19 6.24
C SER A 40 -3.06 8.14 5.79
N LEU A 41 -2.75 7.45 4.68
CA LEU A 41 -1.40 7.44 4.11
C LEU A 41 -0.97 8.85 3.67
N VAL A 42 -1.89 9.66 3.14
CA VAL A 42 -1.58 11.04 2.72
C VAL A 42 -1.10 11.90 3.89
N PHE A 43 -1.65 11.69 5.09
CA PHE A 43 -1.35 12.50 6.26
C PHE A 43 -0.21 11.96 7.12
N TYR A 44 -0.04 10.64 7.19
CA TYR A 44 0.87 10.01 8.14
C TYR A 44 2.09 9.35 7.51
N LEU A 45 2.11 9.13 6.19
CA LEU A 45 3.28 8.62 5.50
C LEU A 45 4.20 9.79 5.14
N ASN A 46 5.48 9.70 5.52
CA ASN A 46 6.47 10.74 5.25
C ASN A 46 6.95 10.74 3.77
N ARG A 47 6.22 10.04 2.90
CA ARG A 47 6.59 9.80 1.51
C ARG A 47 5.33 9.67 0.66
N LYS A 48 5.45 9.97 -0.63
CA LYS A 48 4.40 9.67 -1.61
C LYS A 48 4.23 8.16 -1.75
N PHE A 49 3.01 7.73 -2.03
CA PHE A 49 2.70 6.35 -2.34
C PHE A 49 2.06 6.24 -3.73
N LEU A 50 2.10 5.02 -4.25
CA LEU A 50 1.54 4.64 -5.54
C LEU A 50 0.22 3.90 -5.29
N LEU A 51 -0.75 4.10 -6.16
CA LEU A 51 -2.05 3.46 -6.13
C LEU A 51 -2.08 2.33 -7.14
N LEU A 52 -2.48 1.14 -6.71
CA LEU A 52 -2.60 -0.02 -7.56
C LEU A 52 -4.05 -0.21 -8.00
N ASN A 53 -4.23 -0.42 -9.30
CA ASN A 53 -5.52 -0.71 -9.95
C ASN A 53 -6.60 0.27 -9.51
N ARG A 54 -6.50 1.52 -10.01
CA ARG A 54 -7.51 2.56 -9.80
C ARG A 54 -8.90 1.97 -10.06
N PRO A 55 -9.83 1.99 -9.09
CA PRO A 55 -11.22 1.62 -9.35
C PRO A 55 -11.79 2.59 -10.39
N THR A 56 -12.42 2.07 -11.43
CA THR A 56 -13.02 2.88 -12.51
C THR A 56 -14.15 3.81 -12.05
N ASP A 57 -14.62 3.65 -10.81
CA ASP A 57 -15.76 4.35 -10.21
C ASP A 57 -15.34 5.18 -8.96
N ASP A 58 -14.04 5.48 -8.79
CA ASP A 58 -13.55 6.27 -7.65
C ASP A 58 -13.49 7.77 -8.00
N ASP A 59 -14.62 8.46 -7.80
CA ASP A 59 -14.74 9.93 -7.91
C ASP A 59 -13.95 10.70 -6.83
N SER A 60 -13.32 10.00 -5.89
CA SER A 60 -12.56 10.61 -4.79
C SER A 60 -11.17 11.11 -5.20
N PHE A 61 -10.81 10.93 -6.47
CA PHE A 61 -9.57 11.46 -7.01
C PHE A 61 -9.71 12.96 -7.26
N VAL A 62 -9.12 13.76 -6.37
CA VAL A 62 -8.87 15.17 -6.67
C VAL A 62 -7.91 15.20 -7.86
N ASP A 63 -8.20 16.01 -8.88
CA ASP A 63 -7.39 16.25 -10.10
C ASP A 63 -5.88 16.50 -9.83
N SER A 64 -5.54 16.79 -8.57
CA SER A 64 -4.20 17.01 -8.06
C SER A 64 -3.33 15.75 -7.87
N TYR A 65 -3.88 14.52 -7.87
CA TYR A 65 -3.04 13.32 -7.79
C TYR A 65 -2.58 12.90 -9.20
N PRO A 66 -1.28 12.91 -9.51
CA PRO A 66 -0.80 12.72 -10.87
C PRO A 66 -1.08 11.29 -11.36
N ASN A 67 -1.49 11.14 -12.62
CA ASN A 67 -1.73 9.82 -13.24
C ASN A 67 -0.52 8.87 -13.15
N ARG A 68 0.71 9.41 -13.03
CA ARG A 68 1.94 8.61 -12.83
C ARG A 68 2.02 7.92 -11.46
N SER A 69 1.16 8.28 -10.52
CA SER A 69 1.06 7.62 -9.22
C SER A 69 0.14 6.40 -9.26
N VAL A 70 -0.49 6.08 -10.39
CA VAL A 70 -1.32 4.89 -10.55
C VAL A 70 -0.54 3.81 -11.29
N LEU A 71 -0.51 2.61 -10.73
CA LEU A 71 0.12 1.41 -11.26
C LEU A 71 -0.94 0.36 -11.57
N ASN A 72 -0.62 -0.51 -12.53
CA ASN A 72 -1.26 -1.80 -12.68
C ASN A 72 -0.42 -2.89 -11.98
N GLU A 73 -0.92 -4.12 -11.96
CA GLU A 73 -0.25 -5.26 -11.32
C GLU A 73 1.11 -5.54 -11.94
N ASP A 74 1.25 -5.51 -13.27
CA ASP A 74 2.52 -5.77 -13.93
C ASP A 74 3.60 -4.74 -13.53
N ALA A 75 3.27 -3.46 -13.42
CA ALA A 75 4.19 -2.44 -12.95
C ALA A 75 4.60 -2.62 -11.48
N VAL A 76 3.71 -3.18 -10.64
CA VAL A 76 4.08 -3.57 -9.27
C VAL A 76 5.06 -4.74 -9.29
N LEU A 77 4.85 -5.74 -10.14
CA LEU A 77 5.75 -6.89 -10.27
C LEU A 77 7.12 -6.47 -10.84
N GLU A 78 7.17 -5.56 -11.81
CA GLU A 78 8.43 -4.98 -12.30
C GLU A 78 9.22 -4.28 -11.19
N LYS A 79 8.54 -3.47 -10.37
CA LYS A 79 9.15 -2.84 -9.19
C LYS A 79 9.58 -3.86 -8.15
N TRP A 80 8.80 -4.92 -7.94
CA TRP A 80 9.12 -6.00 -6.99
C TRP A 80 10.43 -6.71 -7.33
N ALA A 81 10.72 -6.84 -8.63
CA ALA A 81 11.96 -7.43 -9.15
C ALA A 81 13.20 -6.53 -8.96
N ALA A 82 13.00 -5.24 -8.73
CA ALA A 82 14.08 -4.28 -8.53
C ALA A 82 14.74 -4.47 -7.15
N PRO A 83 16.00 -4.05 -6.98
CA PRO A 83 16.69 -4.14 -5.69
C PRO A 83 16.13 -3.19 -4.62
N ASP A 84 15.37 -2.16 -5.03
CA ASP A 84 14.76 -1.19 -4.13
C ASP A 84 13.59 -1.81 -3.35
N GLY A 85 13.39 -1.36 -2.10
CA GLY A 85 12.36 -1.92 -1.22
C GLY A 85 10.96 -1.52 -1.68
N VAL A 86 10.08 -2.49 -1.86
CA VAL A 86 8.68 -2.27 -2.23
C VAL A 86 7.79 -2.76 -1.11
N TYR A 87 6.98 -1.87 -0.55
CA TYR A 87 5.99 -2.19 0.45
C TYR A 87 4.59 -2.12 -0.15
N LEU A 88 3.98 -3.28 -0.36
CA LEU A 88 2.64 -3.41 -0.91
C LEU A 88 1.61 -3.56 0.22
N ILE A 89 0.75 -2.55 0.36
CA ILE A 89 -0.37 -2.52 1.30
C ILE A 89 -1.62 -3.03 0.58
N ILE A 90 -2.13 -4.17 1.02
CA ILE A 90 -3.30 -4.84 0.44
C ILE A 90 -4.32 -5.16 1.53
N ARG A 91 -5.58 -5.42 1.15
CA ARG A 91 -6.55 -6.02 2.07
C ARG A 91 -6.18 -7.47 2.36
N GLN A 92 -6.47 -7.95 3.56
CA GLN A 92 -6.25 -9.35 3.95
C GLN A 92 -6.88 -10.35 2.98
N THR A 93 -8.07 -10.04 2.44
CA THR A 93 -8.78 -10.87 1.47
C THR A 93 -8.04 -11.04 0.14
N ARG A 94 -7.11 -10.14 -0.19
CA ARG A 94 -6.28 -10.16 -1.40
C ARG A 94 -4.94 -10.88 -1.19
N LEU A 95 -4.63 -11.32 0.04
CA LEU A 95 -3.36 -11.98 0.36
C LEU A 95 -3.13 -13.21 -0.51
N GLY A 96 -4.08 -14.14 -0.58
CA GLY A 96 -3.90 -15.38 -1.36
C GLY A 96 -3.67 -15.14 -2.86
N TYR A 97 -4.27 -14.08 -3.40
CA TYR A 97 -4.06 -13.65 -4.78
C TYR A 97 -2.63 -13.15 -5.00
N TRP A 98 -2.18 -12.21 -4.17
CA TRP A 98 -0.83 -11.64 -4.26
C TRP A 98 0.25 -12.67 -3.94
N GLN A 99 0.03 -13.55 -2.97
CA GLN A 99 0.95 -14.66 -2.69
C GLN A 99 1.16 -15.51 -3.94
N LYS A 100 0.08 -15.93 -4.62
CA LYS A 100 0.19 -16.73 -5.84
C LYS A 100 1.01 -16.00 -6.91
N LEU A 101 0.65 -14.74 -7.23
CA LEU A 101 1.37 -13.94 -8.22
C LEU A 101 2.85 -13.76 -7.89
N LEU A 102 3.16 -13.44 -6.63
CA LEU A 102 4.52 -13.19 -6.19
C LEU A 102 5.33 -14.48 -6.23
N THR A 103 4.79 -15.62 -5.79
CA THR A 103 5.50 -16.91 -5.81
C THR A 103 5.70 -17.49 -7.21
N GLU A 104 4.85 -17.13 -8.18
CA GLU A 104 5.01 -17.56 -9.57
C GLU A 104 6.21 -16.91 -10.25
N ARG A 105 6.56 -15.67 -9.87
CA ARG A 105 7.64 -14.89 -10.49
C ARG A 105 8.87 -14.70 -9.61
N PHE A 106 8.68 -14.72 -8.29
CA PHE A 106 9.71 -14.42 -7.29
C PHE A 106 9.78 -15.52 -6.25
N HIS A 107 10.99 -15.76 -5.75
CA HIS A 107 11.22 -16.73 -4.67
C HIS A 107 11.12 -16.08 -3.28
N ILE A 108 10.91 -14.76 -3.23
CA ILE A 108 10.98 -13.95 -2.01
C ILE A 108 9.79 -13.01 -1.94
N TYR A 109 8.98 -13.16 -0.88
CA TYR A 109 8.07 -12.15 -0.38
C TYR A 109 7.96 -12.32 1.14
N HIS A 110 7.84 -11.20 1.85
CA HIS A 110 7.72 -11.18 3.31
C HIS A 110 6.42 -10.49 3.71
N GLN A 111 5.61 -11.15 4.52
CA GLN A 111 4.54 -10.48 5.24
C GLN A 111 5.15 -9.74 6.42
N VAL A 112 5.27 -8.42 6.30
CA VAL A 112 6.02 -7.60 7.26
C VAL A 112 5.17 -7.23 8.48
N THR A 113 3.87 -6.98 8.28
CA THR A 113 2.92 -6.72 9.37
C THR A 113 1.47 -6.82 8.91
N THR A 114 0.55 -6.85 9.88
CA THR A 114 -0.89 -6.73 9.70
C THR A 114 -1.39 -5.52 10.49
N CYS A 115 -2.12 -4.63 9.82
CA CYS A 115 -2.66 -3.39 10.40
C CYS A 115 -4.16 -3.31 10.12
N GLY A 116 -4.99 -3.75 11.08
CA GLY A 116 -6.44 -3.84 10.88
C GLY A 116 -6.77 -4.77 9.71
N PRO A 117 -7.61 -4.37 8.74
CA PRO A 117 -7.98 -5.21 7.59
C PRO A 117 -6.89 -5.27 6.51
N TYR A 118 -5.73 -4.64 6.74
CA TYR A 118 -4.64 -4.55 5.77
C TYR A 118 -3.45 -5.40 6.17
N ILE A 119 -2.76 -5.93 5.16
CA ILE A 119 -1.47 -6.60 5.27
C ILE A 119 -0.45 -5.82 4.44
N ILE A 120 0.77 -5.75 4.95
CA ILE A 120 1.91 -5.19 4.23
C ILE A 120 2.83 -6.33 3.80
N LEU A 121 3.03 -6.45 2.49
CA LEU A 121 3.99 -7.35 1.88
C LEU A 121 5.25 -6.56 1.46
N SER A 122 6.40 -7.21 1.49
CA SER A 122 7.67 -6.61 1.06
C SER A 122 8.54 -7.58 0.27
N ASN A 123 9.30 -7.06 -0.71
CA ASN A 123 10.36 -7.79 -1.39
C ASN A 123 11.68 -7.83 -0.58
N GLN A 124 11.74 -7.09 0.53
CA GLN A 124 12.86 -7.03 1.47
C GLN A 124 12.46 -7.55 2.86
N LEU A 125 13.46 -8.05 3.60
CA LEU A 125 13.38 -8.54 4.98
C LEU A 125 13.43 -7.41 6.01
#